data_AF-A0AAW5HNI1-F1
#
_entry.id   AF-A0AAW5HNI1-F1
#
_cell.length_a   1.000
_cell.length_b   1.000
_cell.length_c   1.000
_cell.angle_alpha   90.00
_cell.angle_beta   90.00
_cell.angle_gamma   90.00
#
_symmetry.space_group_name_H-M   'P 1'
#
loop_
_entity.id
_entity.type
_entity.pdbx_description
1 polymer ?
#
loop_
_entity_poly.entity_id
_entity_poly.type
_entity_poly.pdbx_seq_one_letter_code
_entity_poly.pdbx_strand_id
1 'polypeptide(L)'
;MMAGIPQAWLDELNDQFALITDPDGRAAVLDEMAYAAHRRREVSAENLVDMLELSEAARAWGLMEFEEAYHIGLFKYESLEEMGSDEPGRIIVGRTPGWGC
;
A
#
# COMPACT_ATOMS: atom_id res chain seq x y z
N MET A 1 11.03 4.79 23.32
CA MET A 1 10.24 3.67 22.72
C MET A 1 8.78 4.09 22.66
N MET A 2 8.31 4.53 21.49
CA MET A 2 6.92 4.62 20.95
C MET A 2 5.70 4.72 21.91
N ALA A 3 5.86 5.17 23.14
CA ALA A 3 4.76 5.41 24.05
C ALA A 3 4.02 6.66 23.58
N GLY A 4 2.70 6.55 23.41
CA GLY A 4 1.84 7.67 23.03
C GLY A 4 1.68 7.89 21.53
N ILE A 5 2.02 6.92 20.67
CA ILE A 5 1.60 6.97 19.26
C ILE A 5 0.08 6.74 19.16
N PRO A 6 -0.67 7.55 18.38
CA PRO A 6 -2.10 7.36 18.17
C PRO A 6 -2.42 5.98 17.56
N GLN A 7 -3.38 5.26 18.15
CA GLN A 7 -3.77 3.92 17.65
C GLN A 7 -4.24 3.95 16.20
N ALA A 8 -5.02 4.96 15.80
CA ALA A 8 -5.50 5.09 14.42
C ALA A 8 -4.35 5.18 13.41
N TRP A 9 -3.21 5.77 13.80
CA TRP A 9 -2.02 5.83 12.94
C TRP A 9 -1.34 4.45 12.83
N LEU A 10 -1.33 3.67 13.92
CA LEU A 10 -0.85 2.29 13.87
C LEU A 10 -1.77 1.40 13.05
N ASP A 11 -3.08 1.58 13.12
CA ASP A 11 -4.05 0.82 12.33
C ASP A 11 -3.84 1.07 10.83
N GLU A 12 -3.62 2.34 10.46
CA GLU A 12 -3.25 2.75 9.10
C GLU A 12 -1.94 2.10 8.62
N LEU A 13 -0.91 2.12 9.46
CA LEU A 13 0.40 1.52 9.16
C LEU A 13 0.32 -0.01 9.04
N ASN A 14 -0.57 -0.65 9.80
CA ASN A 14 -0.75 -2.10 9.78
C ASN A 14 -1.66 -2.58 8.64
N ASP A 15 -2.30 -1.66 7.89
CA ASP A 15 -3.03 -2.01 6.67
C ASP A 15 -2.05 -2.26 5.51
N GLN A 16 -1.42 -3.42 5.58
CA GLN A 16 -0.46 -3.90 4.59
C GLN A 16 -1.05 -3.98 3.19
N PHE A 17 -2.33 -4.37 3.07
CA PHE A 17 -2.98 -4.47 1.77
C PHE A 17 -3.08 -3.10 1.11
N ALA A 18 -3.55 -2.09 1.85
CA ALA A 18 -3.62 -0.73 1.35
C ALA A 18 -2.22 -0.20 0.98
N LEU A 19 -1.21 -0.44 1.83
CA LEU A 19 0.18 -0.04 1.60
C LEU A 19 0.79 -0.65 0.34
N ILE A 20 0.48 -1.91 0.01
CA ILE A 20 0.97 -2.56 -1.22
C ILE A 20 0.25 -1.98 -2.45
N THR A 21 -1.06 -1.72 -2.36
CA THR A 21 -1.85 -1.26 -3.51
C THR A 21 -1.69 0.22 -3.85
N ASP A 22 -1.35 1.06 -2.86
CA ASP A 22 -1.12 2.49 -3.04
C ASP A 22 -0.02 3.00 -2.08
N PRO A 23 1.26 2.61 -2.29
CA PRO A 23 2.33 2.94 -1.34
C PRO A 23 2.51 4.45 -1.14
N ASP A 24 2.51 5.22 -2.23
CA ASP A 24 2.70 6.67 -2.19
C ASP A 24 1.51 7.39 -1.54
N GLY A 25 0.28 7.00 -1.86
CA GLY A 25 -0.91 7.62 -1.29
C GLY A 25 -1.05 7.33 0.21
N ARG A 26 -0.75 6.10 0.64
CA ARG A 26 -0.82 5.71 2.05
C ARG A 26 0.29 6.33 2.90
N ALA A 27 1.49 6.49 2.34
CA ALA A 27 2.57 7.25 3.00
C ALA A 27 2.16 8.72 3.25
N ALA A 28 1.54 9.38 2.25
CA ALA A 28 1.05 10.74 2.41
C ALA A 28 -0.02 10.86 3.51
N VAL A 29 -0.90 9.86 3.65
CA VAL A 29 -1.89 9.82 4.74
C VAL A 29 -1.21 9.65 6.10
N LEU A 30 -0.25 8.73 6.22
CA LEU A 30 0.52 8.52 7.45
C LEU A 30 1.27 9.78 7.88
N ASP A 31 1.88 10.51 6.95
CA ASP A 31 2.56 11.78 7.20
C ASP A 31 1.59 12.86 7.71
N GLU A 32 0.45 13.03 7.05
CA GLU A 32 -0.56 14.01 7.48
C GLU A 32 -1.14 13.68 8.85
N MET A 33 -1.37 12.40 9.15
CA MET A 33 -1.81 11.95 10.47
C MET A 33 -0.75 12.23 11.54
N ALA A 34 0.53 12.01 11.24
CA ALA A 34 1.64 12.31 12.14
C ALA A 34 1.74 13.82 12.43
N TYR A 35 1.69 14.65 11.38
CA TYR A 35 1.66 16.10 11.53
C TYR A 35 0.42 16.57 12.28
N ALA A 36 -0.76 16.01 12.02
CA ALA A 36 -1.99 16.35 12.73
C ALA A 36 -1.89 16.03 14.23
N ALA A 37 -1.38 14.84 14.58
CA ALA A 37 -1.15 14.45 15.98
C ALA A 37 -0.16 15.40 16.68
N HIS A 38 0.92 15.78 15.99
CA HIS A 38 1.89 16.72 16.56
C HIS A 38 1.31 18.13 16.74
N ARG A 39 0.53 18.62 15.76
CA ARG A 39 -0.21 19.90 15.87
C ARG A 39 -1.16 19.92 17.06
N ARG A 40 -1.80 18.79 17.36
CA ARG A 40 -2.66 18.60 18.55
C ARG A 40 -1.89 18.37 19.84
N ARG A 41 -0.54 18.30 19.78
CA ARG A 41 0.36 17.99 20.90
C ARG A 41 0.10 16.61 21.52
N GLU A 42 -0.42 15.68 20.73
CA GLU A 42 -0.62 14.28 21.14
C GLU A 42 0.71 13.52 21.13
N VAL A 43 1.65 13.94 20.26
CA VAL A 43 2.99 13.34 20.12
C VAL A 43 4.10 14.38 20.26
N SER A 44 5.21 13.97 20.85
CA SER A 44 6.43 14.79 20.94
C SER A 44 7.07 14.99 19.56
N ALA A 45 8.03 15.92 19.47
CA ALA A 45 8.81 16.09 18.25
C ALA A 45 9.66 14.84 17.93
N GLU A 46 10.15 14.13 18.94
CA GLU A 46 10.86 12.86 18.79
C GLU A 46 9.94 11.77 18.19
N ASN A 47 8.75 11.60 18.77
CA ASN A 47 7.76 10.65 18.23
C ASN A 47 7.29 11.05 16.81
N LEU A 48 7.21 12.35 16.50
CA LEU A 48 6.89 12.79 15.14
C LEU A 48 7.96 12.31 14.14
N VAL A 49 9.24 12.44 14.49
CA VAL A 49 10.34 11.97 13.62
C VAL A 49 10.23 10.46 13.41
N ASP A 50 10.06 9.69 14.49
CA ASP A 50 9.88 8.24 14.40
C ASP A 50 8.69 7.84 13.50
N MET A 51 7.57 8.58 13.58
CA MET A 51 6.39 8.33 12.75
C MET A 51 6.66 8.61 11.27
N LEU A 52 7.35 9.70 10.93
CA LEU A 52 7.69 10.05 9.55
C LEU A 52 8.72 9.07 8.96
N GLU A 53 9.70 8.63 9.76
CA GLU A 53 10.68 7.62 9.35
C GLU A 53 10.01 6.28 9.06
N LEU A 54 9.05 5.85 9.90
CA LEU A 54 8.27 4.65 9.67
C LEU A 54 7.36 4.76 8.44
N SER A 55 6.77 5.94 8.19
CA SER A 55 5.96 6.21 7.01
C SER A 55 6.76 5.99 5.72
N GLU A 56 7.97 6.55 5.64
CA GLU A 56 8.85 6.33 4.47
C GLU A 56 9.33 4.87 4.37
N ALA A 57 9.60 4.22 5.50
CA ALA A 57 9.94 2.79 5.49
C ALA A 57 8.79 1.92 4.98
N ALA A 58 7.55 2.23 5.37
CA ALA A 58 6.35 1.54 4.90
C ALA A 58 6.12 1.76 3.40
N ARG A 59 6.36 2.99 2.91
CA ARG A 59 6.34 3.32 1.48
C ARG A 59 7.33 2.49 0.68
N ALA A 60 8.59 2.45 1.12
CA ALA A 60 9.65 1.70 0.46
C ALA A 60 9.34 0.20 0.44
N TRP A 61 8.79 -0.34 1.54
CA TRP A 61 8.33 -1.72 1.60
C TRP A 61 7.17 -1.98 0.64
N GLY A 62 6.12 -1.14 0.63
CA GLY A 62 4.97 -1.30 -0.27
C GLY A 62 5.36 -1.29 -1.74
N LEU A 63 6.30 -0.42 -2.15
CA LEU A 63 6.84 -0.39 -3.51
C LEU A 63 7.56 -1.70 -3.89
N MET A 64 8.35 -2.25 -2.96
CA MET A 64 9.05 -3.52 -3.18
C MET A 64 8.08 -4.69 -3.32
N GLU A 65 7.09 -4.80 -2.43
CA GLU A 65 6.06 -5.85 -2.48
C GLU A 65 5.20 -5.75 -3.75
N PHE A 66 4.88 -4.53 -4.17
CA PHE A 66 4.16 -4.31 -5.42
C PHE A 66 4.97 -4.83 -6.60
N GLU A 67 6.26 -4.51 -6.68
CA GLU A 67 7.16 -5.03 -7.72
C GLU A 67 7.27 -6.57 -7.68
N GLU A 68 7.41 -7.16 -6.49
CA GLU A 68 7.43 -8.62 -6.32
C GLU A 68 6.13 -9.27 -6.80
N ALA A 69 4.98 -8.66 -6.51
CA ALA A 69 3.69 -9.16 -6.95
C ALA A 69 3.54 -9.19 -8.49
N TYR A 70 4.16 -8.25 -9.22
CA TYR A 70 4.29 -8.35 -10.68
C TYR A 70 5.28 -9.45 -11.09
N HIS A 71 6.41 -9.55 -10.40
CA HIS A 71 7.44 -10.54 -10.70
C HIS A 71 6.94 -11.99 -10.58
N ILE A 72 6.14 -12.29 -9.56
CA ILE A 72 5.57 -13.63 -9.33
C ILE A 72 4.27 -13.88 -10.13
N GLY A 73 3.81 -12.89 -10.91
CA GLY A 73 2.61 -13.00 -11.76
C GLY A 73 1.29 -12.94 -11.01
N LEU A 74 1.26 -12.40 -9.79
CA LEU A 74 0.03 -12.14 -9.03
C LEU A 74 -0.73 -10.97 -9.65
N PHE A 75 -0.01 -9.93 -10.08
CA PHE A 75 -0.54 -8.86 -10.92
C PHE A 75 -0.08 -9.05 -12.36
N LYS A 76 -0.93 -8.62 -13.30
CA LYS A 76 -0.58 -8.56 -14.72
C LYS A 76 -0.55 -7.11 -15.14
N TYR A 77 0.48 -6.74 -15.91
CA TYR A 77 0.34 -5.58 -16.78
C TYR A 77 -0.72 -5.96 -17.80
N GLU A 78 -1.83 -5.21 -17.86
CA GLU A 78 -2.66 -5.22 -19.06
C GLU A 78 -1.76 -4.70 -20.18
N SER A 79 -1.19 -5.62 -20.96
CA SER A 79 -0.41 -5.23 -22.11
C SER A 79 -1.38 -4.52 -23.07
N LEU A 80 -0.94 -3.42 -23.65
CA LEU A 80 -1.70 -2.68 -24.67
C LEU A 80 -2.12 -3.58 -25.86
N GLU A 81 -1.52 -4.76 -25.98
CA GLU A 81 -1.85 -5.81 -26.95
C GLU A 81 -3.20 -6.50 -26.66
N GLU A 82 -3.67 -6.59 -25.41
CA GLU A 82 -5.00 -7.12 -25.07
C GLU A 82 -6.13 -6.14 -25.45
N MET A 83 -5.87 -4.82 -25.51
CA MET A 83 -6.82 -3.83 -26.04
C MET A 83 -6.97 -3.89 -27.58
N GLY A 84 -6.15 -4.71 -28.27
CA GLY A 84 -6.21 -4.90 -29.72
C GLY A 84 -7.15 -6.02 -30.17
N SER A 85 -7.71 -6.82 -29.25
CA SER A 85 -8.57 -7.95 -29.60
C SER A 85 -9.73 -8.11 -28.64
N ASP A 86 -10.62 -7.12 -28.56
CA ASP A 86 -11.93 -7.35 -27.98
C ASP A 86 -13.01 -6.85 -28.93
N GLU A 87 -13.70 -7.81 -29.55
CA GLU A 87 -15.07 -7.60 -29.99
C GLU A 87 -15.86 -7.09 -28.78
N PRO A 88 -16.63 -6.00 -28.91
CA PRO A 88 -17.30 -5.41 -27.75
C PRO A 88 -18.33 -6.38 -27.18
N GLY A 89 -18.12 -6.84 -25.93
CA GLY A 89 -19.10 -7.60 -25.16
C GLY A 89 -18.59 -8.80 -24.36
N ARG A 90 -17.28 -9.11 -24.36
CA ARG A 90 -16.77 -10.30 -23.67
C ARG A 90 -16.41 -10.01 -22.21
N ILE A 91 -17.23 -10.48 -21.28
CA ILE A 91 -16.85 -10.51 -19.84
C ILE A 91 -15.95 -11.73 -19.62
N ILE A 92 -14.67 -11.51 -19.29
CA ILE A 92 -13.75 -12.58 -18.89
C ILE A 92 -13.82 -12.76 -17.37
N VAL A 93 -14.59 -13.76 -16.93
CA VAL A 93 -14.57 -14.24 -15.54
C VAL A 93 -13.38 -15.21 -15.41
N GLY A 94 -12.52 -14.97 -14.42
CA GLY A 94 -11.24 -15.63 -14.22
C GLY A 94 -11.27 -17.14 -14.42
N ARG A 95 -10.28 -17.67 -15.16
CA ARG A 95 -10.07 -19.12 -15.35
C ARG A 95 -9.88 -19.77 -13.98
N THR A 96 -10.74 -20.72 -13.64
CA THR A 96 -10.54 -21.68 -12.55
C THR A 96 -9.13 -22.29 -12.69
N PRO A 97 -8.31 -22.32 -11.63
CA PRO A 97 -7.01 -22.97 -11.69
C PRO A 97 -7.20 -24.44 -12.05
N GLY A 98 -6.56 -24.88 -13.12
CA GLY A 98 -6.67 -26.25 -13.61
C GLY A 98 -6.17 -27.25 -12.56
N TRP A 99 -7.00 -28.25 -12.26
CA TRP A 99 -6.53 -29.52 -11.74
C TRP A 99 -5.68 -30.20 -12.82
N GLY A 100 -4.39 -30.37 -12.53
CA GLY A 100 -3.49 -31.22 -13.29
C GLY A 100 -3.25 -32.53 -12.53
N CYS A 101 -3.42 -33.64 -13.26
CA CYS A 101 -3.08 -35.04 -12.97
C CYS A 101 -3.99 -35.80 -12.00
#